data_AF-A0A7Z7LYS7-F1
#
_entry.id   AF-A0A7Z7LYS7-F1
#
_cell.length_a   1.000
_cell.length_b   1.000
_cell.length_c   1.000
_cell.angle_alpha   90.00
_cell.angle_beta   90.00
_cell.angle_gamma   90.00
#
_symmetry.space_group_name_H-M   'P 1'
#
loop_
_entity.id
_entity.type
_entity.pdbx_description
1 polymer ?
#
loop_
_entity_poly.entity_id
_entity_poly.type
_entity_poly.pdbx_seq_one_letter_code
_entity_poly.pdbx_strand_id
1 'polypeptide(L)'
;MIPFTRVLVGTSIGIWAALVPLSIGCAPFIARLVENSLLEVPNGLIETARALGASPQQIISKVLLPEALPSLINNATITLITLVGYFAMGGAVGAGGLGQVGYQYGYIGYNAVIMNTVLLLLIALVFIIQFTGDKLSKKFNHR
;
A
#
# COMPACT_ATOMS: atom_id res chain seq x y z
N MET A 1 -15.69 14.62 -6.74
CA MET A 1 -14.89 13.63 -7.52
C MET A 1 -15.65 13.03 -8.71
N ILE A 2 -16.95 12.70 -8.60
CA ILE A 2 -17.76 12.11 -9.69
C ILE A 2 -17.67 12.85 -11.05
N PRO A 3 -17.72 14.19 -11.15
CA PRO A 3 -17.53 14.86 -12.44
C PRO A 3 -16.09 14.80 -12.96
N PHE A 4 -15.09 14.72 -12.08
CA PHE A 4 -13.67 14.69 -12.46
C PHE A 4 -13.24 13.31 -12.97
N THR A 5 -13.69 12.22 -12.34
CA THR A 5 -13.45 10.85 -12.84
C THR A 5 -14.16 10.60 -14.17
N ARG A 6 -15.34 11.18 -14.38
CA ARG A 6 -16.07 11.09 -15.66
C ARG A 6 -15.35 11.81 -16.81
N VAL A 7 -14.69 12.93 -16.53
CA VAL A 7 -13.91 13.69 -17.54
C VAL A 7 -12.59 12.98 -17.89
N LEU A 8 -11.93 12.31 -16.92
CA LEU A 8 -10.65 11.63 -17.14
C LEU A 8 -10.78 10.22 -17.72
N VAL A 9 -11.79 9.46 -17.30
CA VAL A 9 -11.92 8.01 -17.62
C VAL A 9 -13.13 7.74 -18.53
N GLY A 10 -13.98 8.74 -18.80
CA GLY A 10 -15.20 8.59 -19.59
C GLY A 10 -16.33 7.82 -18.87
N THR A 11 -16.03 7.17 -17.75
CA THR A 11 -16.97 6.35 -16.97
C THR A 11 -16.79 6.60 -15.47
N SER A 12 -17.88 6.49 -14.71
CA SER A 12 -17.90 6.69 -13.26
C SER A 12 -18.09 5.37 -12.49
N ILE A 13 -18.09 4.24 -13.19
CA ILE A 13 -18.38 2.90 -12.66
C ILE A 13 -17.38 1.92 -13.29
N GLY A 14 -16.85 0.99 -12.48
CA GLY A 14 -15.88 -0.02 -12.90
C GLY A 14 -14.47 0.19 -12.34
N ILE A 15 -13.63 -0.83 -12.53
CA ILE A 15 -12.26 -0.92 -11.98
C ILE A 15 -11.44 0.34 -12.33
N TRP A 16 -11.48 0.76 -13.59
CA TRP A 16 -10.70 1.90 -14.09
C TRP A 16 -11.12 3.24 -13.46
N ALA A 17 -12.42 3.44 -13.22
CA ALA A 17 -12.94 4.64 -12.58
C ALA A 17 -12.57 4.70 -11.09
N ALA A 18 -12.43 3.55 -10.43
CA ALA A 18 -12.02 3.45 -9.03
C ALA A 18 -10.51 3.64 -8.83
N LEU A 19 -9.66 3.23 -9.79
CA LEU A 19 -8.20 3.34 -9.70
C LEU A 19 -7.71 4.78 -9.58
N VAL A 20 -8.36 5.74 -10.26
CA VAL A 20 -7.95 7.15 -10.25
C VAL A 20 -8.08 7.79 -8.86
N PRO A 21 -9.26 7.79 -8.20
CA PRO A 21 -9.39 8.36 -6.85
C PRO A 21 -8.60 7.57 -5.82
N LEU A 22 -8.46 6.25 -5.97
CA LEU A 22 -7.62 5.43 -5.08
C LEU A 22 -6.14 5.83 -5.17
N SER A 23 -5.61 5.98 -6.38
CA SER A 23 -4.22 6.41 -6.60
C SER A 23 -3.95 7.79 -6.01
N ILE A 24 -4.85 8.75 -6.26
CA ILE A 24 -4.73 10.11 -5.73
C ILE A 24 -4.83 10.12 -4.20
N GLY A 25 -5.73 9.32 -3.62
CA GLY A 25 -5.88 9.19 -2.16
C GLY A 25 -4.70 8.52 -1.48
N CYS A 26 -4.06 7.54 -2.15
CA CYS A 26 -2.91 6.82 -1.59
C CYS A 26 -1.58 7.56 -1.76
N ALA A 27 -1.43 8.45 -2.75
CA ALA A 27 -0.20 9.19 -2.97
C ALA A 27 0.34 9.94 -1.73
N PRO A 28 -0.44 10.79 -1.02
CA PRO A 28 0.06 11.49 0.17
C PRO A 28 0.35 10.54 1.33
N PHE A 29 -0.41 9.46 1.45
CA PHE A 29 -0.19 8.42 2.46
C PHE A 29 1.16 7.71 2.26
N ILE A 30 1.45 7.29 1.03
CA ILE A 30 2.73 6.67 0.67
C ILE A 30 3.88 7.66 0.86
N ALA A 31 3.72 8.92 0.45
CA ALA A 31 4.74 9.95 0.65
C ALA A 31 5.11 10.10 2.14
N ARG A 32 4.10 10.12 3.03
CA ARG A 32 4.32 10.20 4.48
C ARG A 32 5.04 8.98 5.05
N LEU A 33 4.72 7.78 4.56
CA LEU A 33 5.40 6.55 4.97
C LEU A 33 6.86 6.53 4.54
N VAL A 34 7.16 6.98 3.32
CA VAL A 34 8.54 7.12 2.83
C VAL A 34 9.30 8.14 3.67
N GLU A 35 8.69 9.30 3.96
CA GLU A 35 9.28 10.32 4.83
C GLU A 35 9.63 9.76 6.21
N ASN A 36 8.69 9.06 6.87
CA ASN A 36 8.94 8.43 8.16
C ASN A 36 10.09 7.41 8.09
N SER A 37 10.14 6.58 7.04
CA SER A 37 11.20 5.58 6.86
C SER A 37 12.59 6.22 6.72
N LEU A 38 12.67 7.38 6.06
CA LEU A 38 13.91 8.12 5.90
C LEU A 38 14.33 8.81 7.21
N LEU A 39 13.37 9.28 8.01
CA LEU A 39 13.62 9.90 9.32
C LEU A 39 14.07 8.89 10.38
N GLU A 40 13.79 7.60 10.20
CA GLU A 40 14.29 6.53 11.08
C GLU A 40 15.80 6.29 10.93
N VAL A 41 16.42 6.77 9.84
CA VAL A 41 17.87 6.62 9.62
C VAL A 41 18.65 7.50 10.61
N PRO A 42 19.59 6.94 11.38
CA PRO A 42 20.40 7.71 12.33
C PRO A 42 21.17 8.86 11.65
N ASN A 43 21.06 10.06 12.21
CA ASN A 43 21.79 11.24 11.71
C ASN A 43 23.32 11.03 11.66
N GLY A 44 23.89 10.20 12.54
CA GLY A 44 25.33 9.90 12.57
C GLY A 44 25.85 9.24 11.28
N LEU A 45 25.02 8.46 10.56
CA LEU A 45 25.38 7.91 9.25
C LEU A 45 25.50 9.01 8.19
N ILE A 46 24.61 10.01 8.26
CA ILE A 46 24.61 11.16 7.36
C ILE A 46 25.82 12.05 7.62
N GLU A 47 26.15 12.31 8.89
CA GLU A 47 27.33 13.08 9.29
C GLU A 47 28.63 12.41 8.85
N THR A 48 28.74 11.09 9.03
CA THR A 48 29.89 10.30 8.59
C THR A 48 30.05 10.36 7.07
N ALA A 49 28.95 10.21 6.32
CA ALA A 49 28.97 10.31 4.86
C ALA A 49 29.41 11.70 4.37
N ARG A 50 28.98 12.77 5.04
CA ARG A 50 29.45 14.14 4.75
C ARG A 50 30.92 14.34 5.09
N ALA A 51 31.41 13.80 6.20
CA ALA A 51 32.82 13.86 6.59
C ALA A 51 33.73 13.14 5.58
N LEU A 52 33.21 12.09 4.93
CA LEU A 52 33.89 11.37 3.83
C LEU A 52 33.82 12.11 2.47
N GLY A 53 33.22 13.30 2.41
CA GLY A 53 33.12 14.10 1.18
C GLY A 53 32.05 13.62 0.19
N ALA A 54 31.07 12.82 0.63
CA ALA A 54 30.00 12.36 -0.25
C ALA A 54 29.10 13.51 -0.70
N SER A 55 28.75 13.55 -1.98
CA SER A 55 27.79 14.52 -2.52
C SER A 55 26.36 14.22 -2.03
N PRO A 56 25.45 15.20 -2.00
CA PRO A 56 24.07 14.98 -1.53
C PRO A 56 23.34 13.83 -2.26
N GLN A 57 23.57 13.68 -3.56
CA GLN A 57 23.00 12.59 -4.35
C GLN A 57 23.58 11.22 -3.96
N GLN A 58 24.86 11.16 -3.60
CA GLN A 58 25.49 9.94 -3.09
C GLN A 58 24.96 9.57 -1.71
N ILE A 59 24.72 10.55 -0.83
CA ILE A 59 24.13 10.30 0.49
C ILE A 59 22.72 9.71 0.33
N ILE A 60 21.89 10.26 -0.56
CA ILE A 60 20.54 9.75 -0.79
C ILE A 60 20.58 8.31 -1.35
N SER A 61 21.33 8.10 -2.42
CA SER A 61 21.32 6.81 -3.14
C SER A 61 22.10 5.69 -2.44
N LYS A 62 23.19 6.01 -1.74
CA LYS A 62 24.11 5.01 -1.17
C LYS A 62 24.01 4.85 0.34
N VAL A 63 23.41 5.81 1.06
CA VAL A 63 23.32 5.76 2.52
C VAL A 63 21.86 5.71 2.97
N LEU A 64 21.07 6.74 2.64
CA LEU A 64 19.68 6.83 3.09
C LEU A 64 18.79 5.72 2.52
N LEU A 65 18.81 5.51 1.20
CA LEU A 65 17.96 4.48 0.59
C LEU A 65 18.29 3.07 1.09
N PRO A 66 19.56 2.59 1.07
CA PRO A 66 19.88 1.25 1.52
C PRO A 66 19.60 1.00 3.00
N GLU A 67 19.82 1.99 3.86
CA GLU A 67 19.52 1.87 5.30
C GLU A 67 18.03 1.93 5.60
N ALA A 68 17.26 2.72 4.84
CA ALA A 68 15.81 2.78 4.98
C ALA A 68 15.09 1.59 4.30
N LEU A 69 15.76 0.79 3.45
CA LEU A 69 15.14 -0.31 2.69
C LEU A 69 14.29 -1.26 3.55
N PRO A 70 14.75 -1.78 4.71
CA PRO A 70 13.95 -2.70 5.52
C PRO A 70 12.65 -2.07 6.03
N SER A 71 12.72 -0.79 6.42
CA SER A 71 11.57 0.01 6.86
C SER A 71 10.63 0.33 5.69
N LEU A 72 11.18 0.71 4.54
CA LEU A 72 10.41 0.96 3.31
C LEU A 72 9.64 -0.29 2.85
N ILE A 73 10.26 -1.47 2.91
CA ILE A 73 9.60 -2.75 2.56
C ILE A 73 8.46 -3.05 3.53
N ASN A 74 8.67 -2.83 4.84
CA ASN A 74 7.63 -3.02 5.83
C ASN A 74 6.45 -2.06 5.61
N ASN A 75 6.75 -0.78 5.42
CA ASN A 75 5.74 0.25 5.14
C ASN A 75 5.01 0.02 3.81
N ALA A 76 5.69 -0.49 2.79
CA ALA A 76 5.06 -0.92 1.55
C ALA A 76 4.11 -2.11 1.76
N THR A 77 4.50 -3.06 2.61
CA THR A 77 3.65 -4.21 2.98
C THR A 77 2.38 -3.76 3.68
N ILE A 78 2.51 -2.87 4.66
CA ILE A 78 1.38 -2.26 5.37
C ILE A 78 0.47 -1.51 4.37
N THR A 79 1.06 -0.75 3.47
CA THR A 79 0.32 -0.03 2.42
C THR A 79 -0.49 -0.98 1.53
N LEU A 80 0.11 -2.10 1.09
CA LEU A 80 -0.59 -3.10 0.29
C LEU A 80 -1.76 -3.72 1.05
N ILE A 81 -1.61 -3.98 2.36
CA ILE A 81 -2.69 -4.47 3.21
C ILE A 81 -3.82 -3.44 3.33
N THR A 82 -3.48 -2.17 3.56
CA THR A 82 -4.46 -1.07 3.58
C THR A 82 -5.19 -0.95 2.24
N LEU A 83 -4.47 -1.09 1.13
CA LEU A 83 -5.04 -1.06 -0.22
C LEU A 83 -6.06 -2.19 -0.44
N VAL A 84 -5.81 -3.41 0.05
CA VAL A 84 -6.80 -4.50 -0.03
C VAL A 84 -8.13 -4.07 0.61
N GLY A 85 -8.08 -3.40 1.77
CA GLY A 85 -9.26 -2.84 2.41
C GLY A 85 -9.96 -1.76 1.57
N TYR A 86 -9.18 -0.85 0.98
CA TYR A 86 -9.72 0.20 0.11
C TYR A 86 -10.35 -0.34 -1.17
N PHE A 87 -9.77 -1.38 -1.78
CA PHE A 87 -10.37 -2.08 -2.92
C PHE A 87 -11.66 -2.80 -2.53
N ALA A 88 -11.73 -3.40 -1.34
CA ALA A 88 -12.96 -4.00 -0.84
C ALA A 88 -14.08 -2.96 -0.65
N MET A 89 -13.76 -1.77 -0.12
CA MET A 89 -14.70 -0.65 -0.05
C MET A 89 -15.08 -0.12 -1.45
N GLY A 90 -14.14 -0.10 -2.39
CA GLY A 90 -14.37 0.25 -3.80
C GLY A 90 -15.40 -0.66 -4.48
N GLY A 91 -15.58 -1.89 -4.00
CA GLY A 91 -16.65 -2.79 -4.45
C GLY A 91 -18.05 -2.22 -4.29
N ALA A 92 -18.28 -1.35 -3.29
CA ALA A 92 -19.56 -0.65 -3.11
C ALA A 92 -19.83 0.38 -4.23
N VAL A 93 -18.78 0.88 -4.89
CA VAL A 93 -18.86 1.84 -6.01
C VAL A 93 -18.87 1.13 -7.37
N GLY A 94 -19.07 -0.20 -7.38
CA GLY A 94 -19.07 -1.01 -8.61
C GLY A 94 -17.68 -1.24 -9.19
N ALA A 95 -16.63 -1.14 -8.38
CA ALA A 95 -15.27 -1.50 -8.81
C ALA A 95 -15.06 -3.02 -8.93
N GLY A 96 -16.05 -3.85 -8.56
CA GLY A 96 -15.91 -5.31 -8.59
C GLY A 96 -15.14 -5.86 -7.38
N GLY A 97 -14.65 -7.09 -7.55
CA GLY A 97 -13.77 -7.76 -6.59
C GLY A 97 -14.48 -8.48 -5.44
N LEU A 98 -13.67 -9.04 -4.54
CA LEU A 98 -14.13 -9.83 -3.39
C LEU A 98 -15.04 -9.02 -2.46
N GLY A 99 -14.76 -7.72 -2.27
CA GLY A 99 -15.60 -6.83 -1.47
C GLY A 99 -17.01 -6.67 -2.01
N GLN A 100 -17.16 -6.54 -3.34
CA GLN A 100 -18.50 -6.48 -3.96
C GLN A 100 -19.26 -7.79 -3.78
N VAL A 101 -18.59 -8.94 -3.95
CA VAL A 101 -19.22 -10.26 -3.78
C VAL A 101 -19.68 -10.44 -2.33
N GLY A 102 -18.84 -10.09 -1.36
CA GLY A 102 -19.19 -10.14 0.06
C GLY A 102 -20.36 -9.22 0.41
N TYR A 103 -20.36 -8.00 -0.12
CA TYR A 103 -21.44 -7.04 0.13
C TYR A 103 -22.77 -7.46 -0.51
N GLN A 104 -22.76 -7.84 -1.78
CA GLN A 104 -23.98 -8.11 -2.54
C GLN A 104 -24.59 -9.47 -2.20
N TYR A 105 -23.77 -10.53 -2.17
CA TYR A 105 -24.26 -11.89 -1.96
C TYR A 105 -24.18 -12.33 -0.49
N GLY A 106 -23.18 -11.85 0.25
CA GLY A 106 -23.04 -12.16 1.68
C GLY A 106 -23.96 -11.31 2.55
N TYR A 107 -23.80 -9.99 2.50
CA TYR A 107 -24.52 -9.05 3.35
C TYR A 107 -25.96 -8.80 2.88
N ILE A 108 -26.15 -8.27 1.66
CA ILE A 108 -27.49 -7.99 1.13
C ILE A 108 -28.27 -9.28 0.88
N GLY A 109 -27.61 -10.30 0.31
CA GLY A 109 -28.20 -11.62 0.09
C GLY A 109 -28.39 -12.45 1.36
N TYR A 110 -27.96 -11.95 2.53
CA TYR A 110 -28.00 -12.64 3.83
C TYR A 110 -27.44 -14.08 3.79
N ASN A 111 -26.49 -14.36 2.91
CA ASN A 111 -25.87 -15.68 2.81
C ASN A 111 -24.58 -15.72 3.64
N ALA A 112 -24.70 -16.29 4.85
CA ALA A 112 -23.60 -16.43 5.78
C ALA A 112 -22.43 -17.25 5.23
N VAL A 113 -22.70 -18.25 4.37
CA VAL A 113 -21.65 -19.08 3.77
C VAL A 113 -20.78 -18.24 2.83
N ILE A 114 -21.39 -17.40 1.99
CA ILE A 114 -20.67 -16.52 1.08
C ILE A 114 -19.90 -15.45 1.85
N MET A 115 -20.53 -14.85 2.87
CA MET A 115 -19.90 -13.84 3.71
C MET A 115 -18.62 -14.38 4.39
N ASN A 116 -18.72 -15.56 5.01
CA ASN A 116 -17.59 -16.18 5.70
C ASN A 116 -16.49 -16.61 4.71
N THR A 117 -16.87 -17.09 3.53
CA THR A 117 -15.91 -17.47 2.48
C THR A 117 -15.10 -16.26 2.00
N VAL A 118 -15.77 -15.13 1.72
CA VAL A 118 -15.10 -13.89 1.31
C VAL A 118 -14.19 -13.37 2.41
N LEU A 119 -14.65 -13.40 3.67
CA LEU A 119 -13.83 -12.99 4.81
C LEU A 119 -12.55 -13.84 4.94
N LEU A 120 -12.66 -15.17 4.84
CA LEU A 120 -11.52 -16.07 4.87
C LEU A 120 -10.55 -15.82 3.71
N LEU A 121 -11.06 -15.56 2.50
CA LEU A 121 -10.23 -15.22 1.34
C LEU A 121 -9.46 -13.90 1.54
N LEU A 122 -10.11 -12.87 2.08
CA LEU A 122 -9.46 -11.59 2.37
C LEU A 122 -8.40 -11.74 3.46
N ILE A 123 -8.70 -12.49 4.53
CA ILE A 123 -7.72 -12.80 5.58
C ILE A 123 -6.53 -13.54 4.99
N ALA A 124 -6.76 -14.60 4.21
CA ALA A 124 -5.69 -15.36 3.57
C ALA A 124 -4.81 -14.47 2.66
N LEU A 125 -5.42 -13.58 1.88
CA LEU A 125 -4.69 -12.63 1.04
C LEU A 125 -3.80 -11.70 1.86
N VAL A 126 -4.33 -11.12 2.94
CA VAL A 126 -3.56 -10.25 3.85
C VAL A 126 -2.40 -11.01 4.48
N PHE A 127 -2.61 -12.25 4.92
CA PHE A 127 -1.54 -13.08 5.46
C PHE A 127 -0.45 -13.39 4.42
N ILE A 128 -0.81 -13.66 3.17
CA ILE A 128 0.16 -13.88 2.09
C ILE A 128 1.00 -12.63 1.85
N ILE A 129 0.37 -11.45 1.81
CA ILE A 129 1.06 -10.17 1.65
C ILE A 129 2.00 -9.92 2.83
N GLN A 130 1.51 -10.06 4.07
CA GLN A 130 2.31 -9.87 5.29
C GLN A 130 3.50 -10.82 5.32
N PHE A 131 3.28 -12.12 5.09
CA PHE A 131 4.34 -13.11 5.13
C PHE A 131 5.42 -12.87 4.07
N THR A 132 5.00 -12.46 2.87
CA THR A 132 5.93 -12.08 1.78
C THR A 132 6.72 -10.83 2.15
N GLY A 133 6.04 -9.82 2.69
CA GLY A 133 6.64 -8.56 3.14
C GLY A 133 7.64 -8.75 4.27
N ASP A 134 7.28 -9.51 5.30
CA ASP A 134 8.14 -9.83 6.44
C ASP A 134 9.39 -10.61 6.00
N LYS A 135 9.20 -11.60 5.11
CA LYS A 135 10.31 -12.38 4.57
C LYS A 135 11.25 -11.53 3.74
N LEU A 136 10.72 -10.58 2.97
CA LEU A 136 11.51 -9.66 2.17
C LEU A 136 12.24 -8.65 3.07
N SER A 137 11.57 -8.05 4.05
CA SER A 137 12.16 -7.12 5.01
C SER A 137 13.31 -7.79 5.79
N LYS A 138 13.11 -9.01 6.28
CA LYS A 138 14.15 -9.80 6.96
C LYS A 138 15.36 -10.10 6.09
N LYS A 139 15.19 -10.24 4.77
CA LYS A 139 16.30 -10.50 3.85
C LYS A 139 17.20 -9.27 3.67
N PHE A 140 16.64 -8.07 3.76
CA PHE A 140 17.37 -6.82 3.58
C PHE A 140 17.77 -6.16 4.91
N ASN A 141 17.27 -6.67 6.04
CA ASN A 141 17.68 -6.23 7.36
C ASN A 141 19.09 -6.75 7.65
N HIS A 142 20.10 -5.90 7.48
CA HIS A 142 21.50 -6.19 7.80
C HIS A 142 21.86 -5.84 9.26
N ARG A 143 20.87 -5.73 10.14
CA ARG A 143 21.07 -5.57 11.59
C ARG A 143 21.36 -6.90 12.27
#